data_AF-A0A7C6XRX6-F1
#
_entry.id   AF-A0A7C6XRX6-F1
#
_cell.length_a   1.000
_cell.length_b   1.000
_cell.length_c   1.000
_cell.angle_alpha   90.00
_cell.angle_beta   90.00
_cell.angle_gamma   90.00
#
_symmetry.space_group_name_H-M   'P 1'
#
loop_
_entity.id
_entity.type
_entity.pdbx_description
1 polymer ?
#
loop_
_entity_poly.entity_id
_entity_poly.type
_entity_poly.pdbx_seq_one_letter_code
_entity_poly.pdbx_strand_id
1 'polypeptide(L)'
;MALSIDVCESVVVDELDDELLGLLQEHAPAGSVIHTLSNRRPNWITDVTRQGVFIETERSRARGVEPHLVPAWMIQVAWSHLRDHGSLTNVHLVASDGLNVKRSAAVCALLSVLPMVEVSSNRPILLVLA
;
A
#
# COMPACT_ATOMS: atom_id res chain seq x y z
N MET A 1 -41.11 -3.37 20.97
CA MET A 1 -39.97 -4.29 21.09
C MET A 1 -39.85 -5.04 19.78
N ALA A 2 -38.92 -4.63 18.93
CA ALA A 2 -38.32 -5.43 17.84
C ALA A 2 -37.25 -4.60 17.12
N LEU A 3 -36.00 -4.85 17.54
CA LEU A 3 -34.78 -4.94 16.74
C LEU A 3 -34.53 -3.85 15.69
N SER A 4 -33.78 -2.83 16.14
CA SER A 4 -32.90 -2.06 15.27
C SER A 4 -31.99 -3.02 14.51
N ILE A 5 -32.07 -2.98 13.19
CA ILE A 5 -31.09 -3.60 12.31
C ILE A 5 -29.80 -2.82 12.53
N ASP A 6 -28.83 -3.47 13.17
CA ASP A 6 -27.44 -3.04 13.23
C ASP A 6 -26.92 -3.06 11.79
N VAL A 7 -26.95 -1.90 11.14
CA VAL A 7 -26.26 -1.73 9.86
C VAL A 7 -24.78 -1.78 10.21
N CYS A 8 -24.12 -2.89 9.89
CA CYS A 8 -22.67 -2.95 9.79
C CYS A 8 -22.22 -1.86 8.82
N GLU A 9 -21.95 -0.69 9.36
CA GLU A 9 -21.33 0.42 8.67
C GLU A 9 -19.93 -0.06 8.29
N SER A 10 -19.82 -0.53 7.05
CA SER A 10 -18.55 -0.92 6.46
C SER A 10 -17.76 0.37 6.38
N VAL A 11 -16.83 0.58 7.31
CA VAL A 11 -15.96 1.76 7.31
C VAL A 11 -15.20 1.73 5.98
N VAL A 12 -15.63 2.56 5.03
CA VAL A 12 -14.95 2.71 3.76
C VAL A 12 -13.73 3.56 4.06
N VAL A 13 -12.57 2.92 4.03
CA VAL A 13 -11.30 3.60 4.27
C VAL A 13 -10.94 4.38 3.01
N ASP A 14 -11.50 5.57 2.85
CA ASP A 14 -11.27 6.40 1.66
C ASP A 14 -10.00 7.25 1.78
N GLU A 15 -9.44 7.37 2.98
CA GLU A 15 -8.25 8.17 3.27
C GLU A 15 -7.23 7.40 4.12
N LEU A 16 -5.96 7.76 3.96
CA LEU A 16 -4.88 7.38 4.87
C LEU A 16 -5.09 8.09 6.20
N ASP A 17 -4.89 7.36 7.30
CA ASP A 17 -4.80 8.00 8.60
C ASP A 17 -3.57 8.93 8.69
N ASP A 18 -3.60 9.86 9.65
CA ASP A 18 -2.56 10.89 9.78
C ASP A 18 -1.17 10.28 10.11
N GLU A 19 -1.15 9.13 10.80
CA GLU A 19 0.09 8.43 11.16
C GLU A 19 0.77 7.85 9.91
N LEU A 20 0.03 7.06 9.13
CA LEU A 20 0.51 6.41 7.91
C LEU A 20 0.82 7.45 6.83
N LEU A 21 0.00 8.50 6.70
CA LEU A 21 0.29 9.60 5.78
C LEU A 21 1.63 10.27 6.12
N GLY A 22 1.86 10.59 7.39
CA GLY A 22 3.11 11.20 7.85
C GLY A 22 4.32 10.30 7.56
N LEU A 23 4.21 9.01 7.87
CA LEU A 23 5.26 8.03 7.60
C LEU A 23 5.59 7.92 6.10
N LEU A 24 4.58 7.90 5.23
CA LEU A 24 4.79 7.85 3.78
C LEU A 24 5.40 9.15 3.25
N GLN A 25 4.98 10.30 3.76
CA GLN A 25 5.56 11.59 3.37
C GLN A 25 7.02 11.72 3.79
N GLU A 26 7.40 11.15 4.94
CA GLU A 26 8.78 11.17 5.43
C GLU A 26 9.69 10.19 4.69
N HIS A 27 9.25 8.94 4.50
CA HIS A 27 10.11 7.85 3.99
C HIS A 27 9.94 7.55 2.50
N ALA A 28 8.88 8.07 1.89
CA ALA A 28 8.56 7.93 0.48
C ALA A 28 8.09 9.29 -0.12
N PRO A 29 8.84 10.40 0.08
CA PRO A 29 8.40 11.73 -0.34
C PRO A 29 8.23 11.84 -1.85
N ALA A 30 7.42 12.82 -2.28
CA ALA A 30 7.35 13.22 -3.67
C ALA A 30 8.75 13.52 -4.24
N GLY A 31 9.01 13.05 -5.46
CA GLY A 31 10.32 13.11 -6.12
C GLY A 31 11.25 11.93 -5.82
N SER A 32 10.91 11.07 -4.84
CA SER A 32 11.70 9.86 -4.55
C SER A 32 11.41 8.70 -5.50
N VAL A 33 12.20 7.64 -5.38
CA VAL A 33 12.06 6.40 -6.16
C VAL A 33 12.05 5.21 -5.22
N ILE A 34 10.97 4.45 -5.26
CA ILE A 34 10.89 3.12 -4.63
C ILE A 34 11.01 2.04 -5.69
N HIS A 35 11.39 0.83 -5.28
CA HIS A 35 11.64 -0.25 -6.23
C HIS A 35 10.69 -1.41 -5.95
N THR A 36 10.12 -1.96 -7.02
CA THR A 36 9.33 -3.19 -6.92
C THR A 36 10.22 -4.31 -6.37
N LEU A 37 9.82 -4.91 -5.24
CA LEU A 37 10.66 -5.84 -4.49
C LEU A 37 11.09 -7.08 -5.30
N SER A 38 10.20 -7.59 -6.17
CA SER A 38 10.45 -8.84 -6.90
C SER A 38 11.40 -8.71 -8.10
N ASN A 39 11.55 -7.52 -8.68
CA ASN A 39 12.29 -7.32 -9.94
C ASN A 39 13.07 -6.00 -10.02
N ARG A 40 13.11 -5.22 -8.94
CA ARG A 40 13.84 -3.96 -8.83
C ARG A 40 13.45 -2.89 -9.86
N ARG A 41 12.27 -2.99 -10.50
CA ARG A 41 11.80 -1.93 -11.38
C ARG A 41 11.43 -0.67 -10.59
N PRO A 42 11.84 0.52 -11.04
CA PRO A 42 11.57 1.76 -10.32
C PRO A 42 10.10 2.14 -10.42
N ASN A 43 9.60 2.71 -9.32
CA ASN A 43 8.35 3.46 -9.24
C ASN A 43 8.73 4.85 -8.70
N TRP A 44 8.55 5.89 -9.51
CA TRP A 44 8.80 7.27 -9.11
C TRP A 44 7.57 7.81 -8.40
N ILE A 45 7.76 8.38 -7.21
CA ILE A 45 6.67 8.97 -6.45
C ILE A 45 6.51 10.40 -6.92
N THR A 46 5.33 10.73 -7.42
CA THR A 46 5.04 12.10 -7.89
C THR A 46 4.31 12.91 -6.83
N ASP A 47 3.49 12.25 -6.01
CA ASP A 47 2.76 12.92 -4.92
C ASP A 47 2.31 11.91 -3.84
N VAL A 48 2.14 12.40 -2.61
CA VAL A 48 1.66 11.63 -1.44
C VAL A 48 0.57 12.44 -0.75
N THR A 49 -0.68 11.98 -0.87
CA THR A 49 -1.87 12.68 -0.38
C THR A 49 -2.71 11.78 0.52
N ARG A 50 -3.75 12.34 1.16
CA ARG A 50 -4.73 11.56 1.95
C ARG A 50 -5.38 10.44 1.13
N GLN A 51 -5.56 10.65 -0.17
CA GLN A 51 -6.22 9.72 -1.09
C GLN A 51 -5.29 8.59 -1.57
N GLY A 52 -4.00 8.66 -1.25
CA GLY A 52 -3.02 7.63 -1.55
C GLY A 52 -1.73 8.20 -2.17
N VAL A 53 -1.01 7.34 -2.89
CA VAL A 53 0.31 7.67 -3.44
C VAL A 53 0.28 7.59 -4.95
N PHE A 54 0.68 8.68 -5.62
CA PHE A 54 0.80 8.71 -7.08
C PHE A 54 2.17 8.20 -7.50
N ILE A 55 2.17 7.20 -8.38
CA ILE A 55 3.38 6.55 -8.87
C ILE A 55 3.45 6.55 -10.40
N GLU A 56 4.63 6.85 -10.91
CA GLU A 56 5.00 6.59 -12.29
C GLU A 56 5.85 5.34 -12.38
N THR A 57 5.64 4.58 -13.44
CA THR A 57 6.46 3.41 -13.79
C THR A 57 7.23 3.72 -15.08
N GLU A 58 8.24 2.91 -15.39
CA GLU A 58 8.98 3.05 -16.66
C GLU A 58 8.03 3.02 -17.85
N ARG A 59 7.01 2.14 -17.76
CA ARG A 59 5.99 1.98 -18.78
C ARG A 59 5.07 3.19 -18.91
N SER A 60 4.66 3.84 -17.81
CA SER A 60 3.80 5.03 -17.89
C SER A 60 4.58 6.22 -18.43
N ARG A 61 5.83 6.42 -17.97
CA ARG A 61 6.74 7.46 -18.49
C ARG A 61 7.00 7.32 -19.98
N ALA A 62 7.36 6.12 -20.43
CA ALA A 62 7.64 5.86 -21.85
C ALA A 62 6.41 6.10 -22.75
N ARG A 63 5.20 6.08 -22.18
CA ARG A 63 3.95 6.31 -22.89
C ARG A 63 3.41 7.73 -22.73
N GLY A 64 4.04 8.58 -21.91
CA GLY A 64 3.53 9.90 -21.56
C GLY A 64 2.15 9.85 -20.89
N VAL A 65 1.87 8.81 -20.10
CA VAL A 65 0.62 8.68 -19.35
C VAL A 65 0.82 9.23 -17.95
N GLU A 66 -0.21 9.90 -17.44
CA GLU A 66 -0.26 10.43 -16.08
C GLU A 66 0.14 9.39 -15.02
N PRO A 67 0.71 9.85 -13.88
CA PRO A 67 0.98 9.00 -12.73
C PRO A 67 -0.27 8.23 -12.29
N HIS A 68 -0.08 6.98 -11.88
CA HIS A 68 -1.18 6.16 -11.40
C HIS A 68 -1.31 6.29 -9.89
N LEU A 69 -2.53 6.53 -9.41
CA LEU A 69 -2.84 6.46 -7.99
C LEU A 69 -2.79 5.01 -7.47
N VAL A 70 -2.06 4.79 -6.38
CA VAL A 70 -2.27 3.68 -5.45
C VAL A 70 -3.23 4.19 -4.37
N PRO A 71 -4.51 3.76 -4.39
CA PRO A 71 -5.53 4.32 -3.51
C PRO A 71 -5.24 4.08 -2.03
N ALA A 72 -5.64 5.04 -1.18
CA ALA A 72 -5.47 5.01 0.27
C ALA A 72 -5.94 3.68 0.89
N TRP A 73 -7.15 3.24 0.56
CA TRP A 73 -7.72 2.00 1.09
C TRP A 73 -6.78 0.79 0.92
N MET A 74 -6.06 0.69 -0.22
CA MET A 74 -5.17 -0.44 -0.48
C MET A 74 -3.96 -0.43 0.45
N ILE A 75 -3.44 0.76 0.73
CA ILE A 75 -2.25 0.95 1.56
C ILE A 75 -2.64 0.81 3.03
N GLN A 76 -3.74 1.45 3.45
CA GLN A 76 -4.25 1.42 4.81
C GLN A 76 -4.63 0.00 5.23
N VAL A 77 -5.40 -0.73 4.41
CA VAL A 77 -5.80 -2.12 4.74
C VAL A 77 -4.58 -3.03 4.84
N ALA A 78 -3.60 -2.87 3.96
CA ALA A 78 -2.35 -3.63 4.03
C ALA A 78 -1.53 -3.28 5.29
N TRP A 79 -1.45 -2.00 5.65
CA TRP A 79 -0.77 -1.52 6.85
C TRP A 79 -1.43 -2.03 8.13
N SER A 80 -2.75 -1.89 8.24
CA SER A 80 -3.54 -2.41 9.36
C SER A 80 -3.35 -3.91 9.53
N HIS A 81 -3.44 -4.69 8.45
CA HIS A 81 -3.19 -6.13 8.52
C HIS A 81 -1.77 -6.42 9.02
N LEU A 82 -0.75 -5.73 8.48
CA LEU A 82 0.64 -5.92 8.88
C LEU A 82 0.85 -5.58 10.37
N ARG A 83 0.21 -4.52 10.89
CA ARG A 83 0.20 -4.16 12.32
C ARG A 83 -0.47 -5.21 13.19
N ASP A 84 -1.61 -5.71 12.77
CA ASP A 84 -2.40 -6.64 13.59
C ASP A 84 -1.79 -8.04 13.64
N HIS A 85 -1.13 -8.47 12.57
CA HIS A 85 -0.63 -9.86 12.42
C HIS A 85 0.89 -9.97 12.46
N GLY A 86 1.63 -8.86 12.43
CA GLY A 86 3.09 -8.81 12.40
C GLY A 86 3.71 -9.27 11.08
N SER A 87 2.92 -9.78 10.12
CA SER A 87 3.41 -10.20 8.82
C SER A 87 2.37 -10.05 7.71
N LEU A 88 2.83 -9.89 6.47
CA LEU A 88 1.98 -9.72 5.29
C LEU A 88 2.66 -10.29 4.05
N THR A 89 1.96 -11.15 3.31
CA THR A 89 2.41 -11.62 2.00
C THR A 89 1.67 -10.94 0.85
N ASN A 90 2.35 -10.74 -0.28
CA ASN A 90 1.67 -10.23 -1.47
C ASN A 90 0.65 -11.23 -2.06
N VAL A 91 0.79 -12.52 -1.75
CA VAL A 91 -0.19 -13.56 -2.11
C VAL A 91 -1.50 -13.31 -1.37
N HIS A 92 -1.44 -13.11 -0.04
CA HIS A 92 -2.62 -12.80 0.77
C HIS A 92 -3.29 -11.48 0.35
N LEU A 93 -2.50 -10.47 -0.03
CA LEU A 93 -3.04 -9.21 -0.53
C LEU A 93 -3.93 -9.38 -1.77
N VAL A 94 -3.52 -10.17 -2.75
CA VAL A 94 -4.23 -10.29 -4.04
C VAL A 94 -5.40 -11.26 -3.97
N ALA A 95 -5.36 -12.21 -3.05
CA ALA A 95 -6.34 -13.27 -2.95
C ALA A 95 -7.75 -12.71 -2.70
N SER A 96 -8.76 -13.26 -3.40
CA SER A 96 -10.15 -12.81 -3.28
C SER A 96 -10.77 -13.18 -1.93
N ASP A 97 -10.25 -14.23 -1.29
CA ASP A 97 -10.50 -14.64 0.09
C ASP A 97 -9.55 -13.95 1.09
N GLY A 98 -8.64 -13.11 0.60
CA GLY A 98 -7.79 -12.22 1.39
C GLY A 98 -8.26 -10.77 1.28
N LEU A 99 -7.33 -9.85 1.03
CA LEU A 99 -7.60 -8.40 1.07
C LEU A 99 -8.02 -7.80 -0.30
N ASN A 100 -8.00 -8.60 -1.38
CA ASN A 100 -8.38 -8.20 -2.74
C ASN A 100 -7.69 -6.92 -3.28
N VAL A 101 -6.44 -6.69 -2.89
CA VAL A 101 -5.58 -5.59 -3.31
C VAL A 101 -4.84 -5.94 -4.61
N LYS A 102 -5.43 -5.57 -5.75
CA LYS A 102 -4.89 -5.90 -7.10
C LYS A 102 -3.57 -5.22 -7.46
N ARG A 103 -3.09 -4.24 -6.67
CA ARG A 103 -1.80 -3.56 -6.85
C ARG A 103 -0.80 -3.90 -5.74
N SER A 104 -0.87 -5.13 -5.22
CA SER A 104 -0.07 -5.59 -4.07
C SER A 104 1.43 -5.32 -4.18
N ALA A 105 2.03 -5.41 -5.37
CA ALA A 105 3.45 -5.15 -5.56
C ALA A 105 3.85 -3.69 -5.25
N ALA A 106 3.03 -2.72 -5.64
CA ALA A 106 3.27 -1.31 -5.33
C ALA A 106 3.03 -1.01 -3.85
N VAL A 107 1.97 -1.60 -3.28
CA VAL A 107 1.66 -1.48 -1.85
C VAL A 107 2.80 -2.04 -1.00
N CYS A 108 3.30 -3.24 -1.30
CA CYS A 108 4.44 -3.80 -0.57
C CYS A 108 5.71 -2.95 -0.72
N ALA A 109 5.96 -2.37 -1.90
CA ALA A 109 7.10 -1.48 -2.10
C ALA A 109 6.99 -0.20 -1.24
N LEU A 110 5.79 0.38 -1.11
CA LEU A 110 5.54 1.53 -0.25
C LEU A 110 5.75 1.18 1.22
N LEU A 111 5.16 0.08 1.70
CA LEU A 111 5.33 -0.31 3.11
C LEU A 111 6.78 -0.68 3.44
N SER A 112 7.54 -1.22 2.49
CA SER A 112 8.93 -1.64 2.72
C SER A 112 9.92 -0.51 2.99
N VAL A 113 9.54 0.75 2.76
CA VAL A 113 10.41 1.89 3.09
C VAL A 113 10.19 2.41 4.51
N LEU A 114 9.13 1.94 5.20
CA LEU A 114 8.83 2.36 6.55
C LEU A 114 9.82 1.72 7.54
N PRO A 115 10.28 2.47 8.56
CA PRO A 115 11.42 2.05 9.38
C PRO A 115 11.13 0.81 10.25
N MET A 116 9.86 0.49 10.50
CA MET A 116 9.43 -0.68 11.26
C MET A 116 9.08 -1.89 10.38
N VAL A 117 9.30 -1.81 9.06
CA VAL A 117 8.95 -2.88 8.12
C VAL A 117 10.21 -3.49 7.53
N GLU A 118 10.36 -4.80 7.72
CA GLU A 118 11.42 -5.58 7.10
C GLU A 118 10.90 -6.45 5.95
N VAL A 119 11.72 -6.56 4.90
CA VAL A 119 11.45 -7.46 3.78
C VAL A 119 12.14 -8.80 4.04
N SER A 120 11.38 -9.77 4.55
CA SER A 120 11.89 -11.11 4.87
C SER A 120 12.03 -12.01 3.64
N SER A 121 11.24 -11.77 2.58
CA SER A 121 11.37 -12.45 1.29
C SER A 121 10.88 -11.59 0.13
N ASN A 122 11.45 -11.82 -1.07
CA ASN A 122 11.05 -11.16 -2.32
C ASN A 122 10.20 -12.04 -3.23
N ARG A 123 10.13 -13.36 -3.00
CA ARG A 123 9.37 -14.34 -3.82
C ARG A 123 8.89 -15.56 -2.97
N PRO A 124 7.60 -15.61 -2.58
CA PRO A 124 6.65 -14.49 -2.59
C PRO A 124 7.16 -13.33 -1.71
N ILE A 125 6.64 -12.12 -1.94
CA ILE A 125 7.00 -11.00 -1.09
C ILE A 125 6.43 -11.27 0.30
N LEU A 126 7.27 -11.16 1.33
CA LEU A 126 6.89 -11.23 2.73
C LEU A 126 7.45 -10.00 3.44
N LEU A 127 6.55 -9.22 4.03
CA LEU A 127 6.86 -8.14 4.95
C LEU A 127 6.63 -8.61 6.38
N VAL A 128 7.48 -8.18 7.31
CA VAL A 128 7.32 -8.40 8.75
C VAL A 128 7.51 -7.08 9.50
N LEU A 129 6.87 -6.93 10.65
CA LEU A 129 7.17 -5.84 11.57
C LEU A 129 8.37 -6.21 12.45
N ALA A 130 9.31 -5.27 12.56
CA ALA A 130 10.50 -5.37 13.39
C ALA A 130 10.22 -5.04 14.87
#